data_AF-A0A0J7IC71-F1
#
_entry.id   AF-A0A0J7IC71-F1
#
_cell.length_a   1.000
_cell.length_b   1.000
_cell.length_c   1.000
_cell.angle_alpha   90.00
_cell.angle_beta   90.00
_cell.angle_gamma   90.00
#
_symmetry.space_group_name_H-M   'P 1'
#
loop_
_entity.id
_entity.type
_entity.pdbx_description
1 polymer ?
#
loop_
_entity_poly.entity_id
_entity_poly.type
_entity_poly.pdbx_seq_one_letter_code
_entity_poly.pdbx_strand_id
1 'polypeptide(L)'
;MDTLSQLKSELEGEFQTTKKFIELFPEGKNDYAPHEKSMKMMPLATHLVEVFEWPNTILKTSELDFGKGDYKPTVLSTKDDLMKKLEDDYQSAKTALENSTEADLNPSWTIKNDGHELASWSKYGAIRHALNQITHHRAQLGVYYRLNNIPLPGSYGPSADYQSF
;
A
#
# COMPACT_ATOMS: atom_id res chain seq x y z
N MET A 1 -25.72 -2.04 -4.67
CA MET A 1 -24.57 -2.59 -3.94
C MET A 1 -23.77 -1.39 -3.48
N ASP A 2 -23.32 -1.36 -2.22
CA ASP A 2 -22.65 -0.19 -1.64
C ASP A 2 -21.12 -0.38 -1.69
N THR A 3 -20.59 -0.44 -2.90
CA THR A 3 -19.21 -0.86 -3.18
C THR A 3 -18.22 0.18 -2.68
N LEU A 4 -18.51 1.47 -2.88
CA LEU A 4 -17.66 2.56 -2.39
C LEU A 4 -17.54 2.56 -0.88
N SER A 5 -18.63 2.30 -0.15
CA SER A 5 -18.59 2.18 1.30
C SER A 5 -17.71 1.02 1.76
N GLN A 6 -17.82 -0.13 1.10
CA GLN A 6 -16.98 -1.30 1.38
C GLN A 6 -15.49 -1.00 1.14
N LEU A 7 -15.15 -0.37 0.00
CA LEU A 7 -13.77 0.02 -0.30
C LEU A 7 -13.21 1.02 0.71
N LYS A 8 -14.00 2.02 1.12
CA LYS A 8 -13.59 3.00 2.15
C LYS A 8 -13.34 2.33 3.50
N SER A 9 -14.24 1.44 3.91
CA SER A 9 -14.12 0.71 5.18
C SER A 9 -12.88 -0.18 5.20
N GLU A 10 -12.58 -0.86 4.08
CA GLU A 10 -11.39 -1.70 3.97
C GLU A 10 -10.11 -0.86 3.95
N LEU A 11 -10.07 0.23 3.16
CA LEU A 11 -8.93 1.15 3.12
C LEU A 11 -8.60 1.70 4.52
N GLU A 12 -9.61 2.11 5.29
CA GLU A 12 -9.44 2.58 6.66
C GLU A 12 -8.87 1.49 7.57
N GLY A 13 -9.42 0.27 7.53
CA GLY A 13 -8.92 -0.84 8.34
C GLY A 13 -7.46 -1.20 8.01
N GLU A 14 -7.13 -1.22 6.72
CA GLU A 14 -5.76 -1.47 6.25
C GLU A 14 -4.80 -0.35 6.62
N PHE A 15 -5.25 0.91 6.60
CA PHE A 15 -4.48 2.07 7.05
C PHE A 15 -4.14 1.97 8.54
N GLN A 16 -5.14 1.77 9.41
CA GLN A 16 -4.92 1.67 10.85
C GLN A 16 -4.00 0.51 11.23
N THR A 17 -4.11 -0.61 10.52
CA THR A 17 -3.24 -1.76 10.75
C THR A 17 -1.81 -1.48 10.30
N THR A 18 -1.63 -0.88 9.12
CA THR A 18 -0.32 -0.53 8.59
C THR A 18 0.36 0.55 9.44
N LYS A 19 -0.40 1.51 9.96
CA LYS A 19 0.10 2.54 10.87
C LYS A 19 0.82 1.94 12.09
N LYS A 20 0.23 0.93 12.72
CA LYS A 20 0.86 0.20 13.86
C LYS A 20 2.20 -0.44 13.48
N PHE A 21 2.32 -0.93 12.24
CA PHE A 21 3.59 -1.47 11.75
C PHE A 21 4.63 -0.36 11.56
N ILE A 22 4.25 0.76 10.96
CA ILE A 22 5.17 1.89 10.73
C ILE A 22 5.59 2.53 12.06
N GLU A 23 4.72 2.60 13.07
CA GLU A 23 5.07 3.09 14.42
C GLU A 23 6.24 2.33 15.06
N LEU A 24 6.36 1.03 14.75
CA LEU A 24 7.43 0.14 15.21
C LEU A 24 8.60 0.02 14.23
N PHE A 25 8.61 0.81 13.15
CA PHE A 25 9.68 0.74 12.16
C PHE A 25 11.04 1.06 12.83
N PRO A 26 12.03 0.16 12.70
CA PRO A 26 13.29 0.26 13.43
C PRO A 26 14.23 1.31 12.85
N GLU A 27 14.97 2.00 13.72
CA GLU A 27 16.14 2.77 13.29
C GLU A 27 17.33 1.85 12.95
N GLY A 28 18.16 2.26 11.98
CA GLY A 28 19.40 1.56 11.63
C GLY A 28 19.23 0.22 10.90
N LYS A 29 18.02 -0.11 10.43
CA LYS A 29 17.71 -1.38 9.72
C LYS A 29 17.23 -1.18 8.29
N ASN A 30 17.30 0.03 7.76
CA ASN A 30 16.81 0.40 6.41
C ASN A 30 17.31 -0.54 5.31
N ASP A 31 18.58 -0.98 5.41
CA ASP A 31 19.25 -1.84 4.43
C ASP A 31 19.10 -3.35 4.70
N TYR A 32 18.43 -3.76 5.77
CA TYR A 32 18.23 -5.18 6.06
C TYR A 32 17.36 -5.84 4.99
N ALA A 33 17.76 -7.02 4.53
CA ALA A 33 16.92 -7.92 3.74
C ALA A 33 17.13 -9.35 4.26
N PRO A 34 16.06 -10.17 4.40
CA PRO A 34 16.18 -11.55 4.86
C PRO A 34 16.86 -12.45 3.82
N HIS A 35 16.93 -12.02 2.56
CA HIS A 35 17.60 -12.70 1.47
C HIS A 35 18.08 -11.66 0.44
N GLU A 36 19.16 -11.95 -0.29
CA GLU A 36 19.74 -11.05 -1.33
C GLU A 36 18.76 -10.71 -2.48
N LYS A 37 17.72 -11.53 -2.67
CA LYS A 37 16.66 -11.34 -3.68
C LYS A 37 15.44 -10.60 -3.14
N SER A 38 15.42 -10.32 -1.85
CA SER A 38 14.32 -9.60 -1.21
C SER A 38 14.58 -8.09 -1.27
N MET A 39 13.51 -7.31 -1.32
CA MET A 39 13.62 -5.86 -1.14
C MET A 39 14.28 -5.56 0.22
N LYS A 40 15.05 -4.48 0.29
CA LYS A 40 15.51 -3.97 1.59
C LYS A 40 14.32 -3.43 2.39
N MET A 41 14.45 -3.40 3.71
CA MET A 41 13.36 -3.06 4.63
C MET A 41 12.77 -1.68 4.36
N MET A 42 13.59 -0.64 4.12
CA MET A 42 13.08 0.71 3.83
C MET A 42 12.36 0.78 2.47
N PRO A 43 12.92 0.26 1.34
CA PRO A 43 12.18 0.14 0.09
C PRO A 43 10.87 -0.64 0.20
N LEU A 44 10.84 -1.75 0.95
CA LEU A 44 9.61 -2.53 1.17
C LEU A 44 8.56 -1.69 1.92
N ALA A 45 8.95 -1.00 2.99
CA ALA A 45 8.05 -0.15 3.76
C ALA A 45 7.58 1.07 2.94
N THR A 46 8.46 1.65 2.13
CA THR A 46 8.12 2.74 1.21
C THR A 46 7.09 2.27 0.20
N HIS A 47 7.32 1.12 -0.44
CA HIS A 47 6.36 0.55 -1.38
C HIS A 47 5.00 0.28 -0.72
N LEU A 48 5.01 -0.30 0.49
CA LEU A 48 3.79 -0.53 1.26
C LEU A 48 2.98 0.75 1.51
N VAL A 49 3.62 1.85 1.93
CA VAL A 49 2.89 3.10 2.19
C VAL A 49 2.44 3.78 0.90
N GLU A 50 3.22 3.71 -0.19
CA GLU A 50 2.85 4.29 -1.49
C GLU A 50 1.61 3.63 -2.12
N VAL A 51 1.37 2.35 -1.85
CA VAL A 51 0.20 1.64 -2.40
C VAL A 51 -1.11 2.28 -1.93
N PHE A 52 -1.13 3.00 -0.80
CA PHE A 52 -2.32 3.71 -0.33
C PHE A 52 -2.79 4.80 -1.28
N GLU A 53 -1.94 5.36 -2.14
CA GLU A 53 -2.33 6.41 -3.10
C GLU A 53 -2.97 5.85 -4.39
N TRP A 54 -2.91 4.53 -4.59
CA TRP A 54 -3.38 3.91 -5.83
C TRP A 54 -4.86 4.12 -6.10
N PRO A 55 -5.79 4.07 -5.12
CA PRO A 55 -7.18 4.39 -5.38
C PRO A 55 -7.39 5.77 -5.99
N ASN A 56 -6.66 6.79 -5.51
CA ASN A 56 -6.71 8.14 -6.09
C ASN A 56 -6.21 8.14 -7.54
N THR A 57 -5.05 7.51 -7.80
CA THR A 57 -4.48 7.41 -9.15
C THR A 57 -5.42 6.69 -10.11
N ILE A 58 -5.94 5.53 -9.71
CA ILE A 58 -6.85 4.70 -10.52
C ILE A 58 -8.13 5.46 -10.85
N LEU A 59 -8.72 6.17 -9.88
CA LEU A 59 -9.94 6.93 -10.11
C LEU A 59 -9.72 8.12 -11.05
N LYS A 60 -8.57 8.80 -10.97
CA LYS A 60 -8.28 10.01 -11.75
C LYS A 60 -7.69 9.77 -13.15
N THR A 61 -7.22 8.55 -13.44
CA THR A 61 -6.58 8.22 -14.71
C THR A 61 -7.29 7.06 -15.41
N SER A 62 -6.91 6.76 -16.65
CA SER A 62 -7.33 5.56 -17.37
C SER A 62 -6.20 4.52 -17.50
N GLU A 63 -4.96 4.95 -17.34
CA GLU A 63 -3.78 4.11 -17.46
C GLU A 63 -2.61 4.65 -16.64
N LEU A 64 -1.68 3.78 -16.31
CA LEU A 64 -0.34 4.11 -15.83
C LEU A 64 0.68 3.40 -16.71
N ASP A 65 1.58 4.16 -17.34
CA ASP A 65 2.63 3.63 -18.20
C ASP A 65 4.01 3.88 -17.59
N PHE A 66 4.66 2.82 -17.13
CA PHE A 66 5.96 2.90 -16.49
C PHE A 66 7.12 3.21 -17.45
N GLY A 67 6.94 2.97 -18.76
CA GLY A 67 7.99 3.20 -19.77
C GLY A 67 8.13 4.66 -20.19
N LYS A 68 7.10 5.48 -19.98
CA LYS A 68 7.11 6.92 -20.34
C LYS A 68 8.08 7.77 -19.50
N GLY A 69 8.73 7.19 -18.48
CA GLY A 69 9.83 7.83 -17.76
C GLY A 69 9.44 8.86 -16.70
N ASP A 70 8.14 9.04 -16.45
CA ASP A 70 7.63 9.99 -15.45
C ASP A 70 7.76 9.46 -14.01
N TYR A 71 7.97 8.16 -13.84
CA TYR A 71 8.11 7.55 -12.51
C TYR A 71 9.47 7.85 -11.90
N LYS A 72 9.45 8.60 -10.80
CA LYS A 72 10.60 8.76 -9.91
C LYS A 72 10.35 7.96 -8.64
N PRO A 73 11.24 7.03 -8.27
CA PRO A 73 11.12 6.31 -7.01
C PRO A 73 11.07 7.30 -5.84
N THR A 74 10.09 7.13 -4.95
CA THR A 74 10.10 7.87 -3.69
C THR A 74 11.26 7.38 -2.84
N VAL A 75 12.01 8.32 -2.27
CA VAL A 75 13.13 8.02 -1.38
C VAL A 75 12.79 8.52 0.01
N LEU A 76 12.53 7.58 0.93
CA LEU A 76 12.28 7.85 2.35
C LEU A 76 13.45 7.29 3.16
N SER A 77 13.76 7.92 4.30
CA SER A 77 14.93 7.52 5.11
C SER A 77 14.58 7.27 6.57
N THR A 78 13.45 7.78 7.05
CA THR A 78 13.07 7.70 8.46
C THR A 78 11.66 7.14 8.64
N LYS A 79 11.38 6.70 9.87
CA LYS A 79 10.03 6.34 10.30
C LYS A 79 9.04 7.50 10.12
N ASP A 80 9.47 8.73 10.42
CA ASP A 80 8.61 9.91 10.31
C ASP A 80 8.27 10.21 8.86
N ASP A 81 9.21 9.99 7.92
CA ASP A 81 8.94 10.07 6.49
C ASP A 81 7.89 9.04 6.05
N LEU A 82 8.02 7.78 6.50
CA LEU A 82 7.06 6.71 6.22
C LEU A 82 5.67 7.04 6.78
N MET A 83 5.60 7.54 8.01
CA MET A 83 4.35 7.89 8.67
C MET A 83 3.65 9.04 7.94
N LYS A 84 4.40 10.08 7.58
CA LYS A 84 3.87 11.22 6.82
C LYS A 84 3.35 10.76 5.46
N LYS A 85 4.13 9.96 4.73
CA LYS A 85 3.74 9.44 3.41
C LYS A 85 2.47 8.58 3.50
N LEU A 86 2.38 7.71 4.49
CA LEU A 86 1.20 6.88 4.73
C LEU A 86 -0.06 7.73 4.96
N GLU A 87 0.02 8.77 5.79
CA GLU A 87 -1.10 9.67 6.06
C GLU A 87 -1.50 10.46 4.81
N ASP A 88 -0.54 11.09 4.13
CA ASP A 88 -0.79 11.89 2.91
C ASP A 88 -1.48 11.06 1.81
N ASP A 89 -1.00 9.82 1.59
CA ASP A 89 -1.53 8.91 0.57
C ASP A 89 -2.90 8.35 0.96
N TYR A 90 -3.08 7.98 2.24
CA TYR A 90 -4.38 7.56 2.74
C TYR A 90 -5.44 8.66 2.59
N GLN A 91 -5.13 9.90 2.97
CA GLN A 91 -6.09 11.01 2.85
C GLN A 91 -6.45 11.30 1.39
N SER A 92 -5.49 11.18 0.48
CA SER A 92 -5.70 11.36 -0.96
C SER A 92 -6.62 10.29 -1.53
N ALA A 93 -6.39 9.01 -1.21
CA ALA A 93 -7.27 7.92 -1.61
C ALA A 93 -8.67 7.99 -0.99
N LYS A 94 -8.77 8.33 0.30
CA LYS A 94 -10.04 8.55 0.98
C LYS A 94 -10.86 9.64 0.28
N THR A 95 -10.24 10.80 0.03
CA THR A 95 -10.89 11.92 -0.66
C THR A 95 -11.35 11.53 -2.07
N ALA A 96 -10.56 10.75 -2.80
CA ALA A 96 -10.94 10.27 -4.13
C ALA A 96 -12.17 9.35 -4.07
N LEU A 97 -12.21 8.41 -3.14
CA LEU A 97 -13.35 7.50 -2.96
C LEU A 97 -14.62 8.22 -2.48
N GLU A 98 -14.48 9.24 -1.63
CA GLU A 98 -15.60 10.07 -1.16
C GLU A 98 -16.24 10.89 -2.28
N ASN A 99 -15.45 11.33 -3.25
CA ASN A 99 -15.91 12.13 -4.39
C ASN A 99 -16.32 11.30 -5.61
N SER A 100 -16.21 9.97 -5.55
CA SER A 100 -16.54 9.07 -6.64
C SER A 100 -17.99 8.57 -6.56
N THR A 101 -18.51 8.12 -7.70
CA THR A 101 -19.78 7.41 -7.82
C THR A 101 -19.55 5.95 -8.16
N GLU A 102 -20.55 5.09 -7.94
CA GLU A 102 -20.46 3.67 -8.32
C GLU A 102 -20.17 3.47 -9.82
N ALA A 103 -20.60 4.40 -10.68
CA ALA A 103 -20.33 4.33 -12.11
C ALA A 103 -18.83 4.50 -12.43
N ASP A 104 -18.10 5.28 -11.63
CA ASP A 104 -16.66 5.54 -11.81
C ASP A 104 -15.79 4.31 -11.56
N LEU A 105 -16.35 3.27 -10.93
CA LEU A 105 -15.67 2.01 -10.66
C LEU A 105 -15.68 1.03 -11.85
N ASN A 106 -16.55 1.25 -12.83
CA ASN A 106 -16.77 0.33 -13.96
C ASN A 106 -15.75 0.43 -15.10
N PRO A 107 -15.27 1.63 -15.50
CA PRO A 107 -14.33 1.76 -16.61
C PRO A 107 -13.06 0.91 -16.43
N SER A 108 -12.46 0.52 -17.54
CA SER A 108 -11.17 -0.16 -17.51
C SER A 108 -10.05 0.79 -17.06
N TRP A 109 -9.09 0.25 -16.31
CA TRP A 109 -7.83 0.89 -15.97
C TRP A 109 -6.68 -0.07 -16.24
N THR A 110 -5.63 0.44 -16.89
CA THR A 110 -4.59 -0.40 -17.51
C THR A 110 -3.18 0.01 -17.07
N ILE A 111 -2.35 -0.98 -16.72
CA ILE A 111 -0.91 -0.79 -16.53
C ILE A 111 -0.20 -1.11 -17.84
N LYS A 112 0.73 -0.23 -18.24
CA LYS A 112 1.54 -0.36 -19.44
C LYS A 112 3.04 -0.21 -19.15
N ASN A 113 3.86 -0.66 -20.09
CA ASN A 113 5.27 -0.34 -20.17
C ASN A 113 5.67 -0.05 -21.62
N ASP A 114 6.02 1.21 -21.90
CA ASP A 114 6.34 1.71 -23.23
C ASP A 114 5.20 1.40 -24.22
N GLY A 115 3.97 1.72 -23.81
CA GLY A 115 2.76 1.47 -24.57
C GLY A 115 2.27 0.01 -24.58
N HIS A 116 3.06 -0.96 -24.10
CA HIS A 116 2.65 -2.36 -24.05
C HIS A 116 1.80 -2.62 -22.81
N GLU A 117 0.58 -3.14 -23.01
CA GLU A 117 -0.31 -3.53 -21.91
C GLU A 117 0.30 -4.70 -21.12
N LEU A 118 0.45 -4.50 -19.81
CA LEU A 118 0.90 -5.52 -18.87
C LEU A 118 -0.28 -6.16 -18.14
N ALA A 119 -1.27 -5.35 -17.77
CA ALA A 119 -2.48 -5.82 -17.10
C ALA A 119 -3.61 -4.79 -17.20
N SER A 120 -4.86 -5.27 -17.20
CA SER A 120 -6.05 -4.44 -17.25
C SER A 120 -7.15 -5.01 -16.35
N TRP A 121 -7.86 -4.12 -15.67
CA TRP A 121 -9.00 -4.44 -14.81
C TRP A 121 -10.08 -3.37 -14.99
N SER A 122 -11.27 -3.58 -14.41
CA SER A 122 -12.10 -2.41 -14.05
C SER A 122 -11.40 -1.60 -12.97
N LYS A 123 -11.75 -0.31 -12.82
CA LYS A 123 -11.24 0.53 -11.73
C LYS A 123 -11.50 -0.10 -10.35
N TYR A 124 -12.67 -0.71 -10.15
CA TYR A 124 -12.93 -1.54 -8.97
C TYR A 124 -11.89 -2.64 -8.78
N GLY A 125 -11.65 -3.45 -9.83
CA GLY A 125 -10.71 -4.56 -9.78
C GLY A 125 -9.27 -4.11 -9.49
N ALA A 126 -8.85 -2.99 -10.09
CA ALA A 126 -7.55 -2.38 -9.84
C ALA A 126 -7.41 -1.89 -8.39
N ILE A 127 -8.45 -1.25 -7.83
CA ILE A 127 -8.43 -0.80 -6.41
C ILE A 127 -8.37 -2.00 -5.47
N ARG A 128 -9.16 -3.06 -5.73
CA ARG A 128 -9.08 -4.31 -4.96
C ARG A 128 -7.71 -4.96 -5.06
N HIS A 129 -7.08 -4.93 -6.23
CA HIS A 129 -5.72 -5.41 -6.39
C HIS A 129 -4.73 -4.60 -5.53
N ALA A 130 -4.82 -3.27 -5.52
CA ALA A 130 -3.99 -2.41 -4.68
C ALA A 130 -4.17 -2.71 -3.18
N LEU A 131 -5.41 -2.84 -2.69
CA LEU A 131 -5.69 -3.21 -1.30
C LEU A 131 -5.07 -4.57 -0.94
N ASN A 132 -5.12 -5.57 -1.84
CA ASN A 132 -4.43 -6.85 -1.62
C ASN A 132 -2.89 -6.69 -1.55
N GLN A 133 -2.30 -5.76 -2.31
CA GLN A 133 -0.86 -5.48 -2.24
C GLN A 133 -0.47 -4.89 -0.87
N ILE A 134 -1.32 -4.07 -0.26
CA ILE A 134 -1.11 -3.56 1.12
C ILE A 134 -0.99 -4.73 2.09
N THR A 135 -1.97 -5.64 2.08
CA THR A 135 -1.95 -6.85 2.90
C THR A 135 -0.71 -7.70 2.65
N HIS A 136 -0.39 -7.93 1.37
CA HIS A 136 0.74 -8.74 0.92
C HIS A 136 2.08 -8.20 1.43
N HIS A 137 2.36 -6.91 1.20
CA HIS A 137 3.63 -6.29 1.58
C HIS A 137 3.72 -6.03 3.09
N ARG A 138 2.61 -5.77 3.78
CA ARG A 138 2.60 -5.73 5.24
C ARG A 138 2.94 -7.09 5.85
N ALA A 139 2.43 -8.19 5.29
CA ALA A 139 2.78 -9.53 5.74
C ALA A 139 4.28 -9.84 5.51
N GLN A 140 4.84 -9.41 4.37
CA GLN A 140 6.29 -9.49 4.14
C GLN A 140 7.06 -8.71 5.20
N LEU A 141 6.70 -7.45 5.46
CA LEU A 141 7.32 -6.61 6.48
C LEU A 141 7.23 -7.26 7.88
N GLY A 142 6.12 -7.94 8.17
CA GLY A 142 5.95 -8.67 9.42
C GLY A 142 6.98 -9.77 9.64
N VAL A 143 7.39 -10.48 8.58
CA VAL A 143 8.50 -11.45 8.66
C VAL A 143 9.82 -10.74 8.94
N TYR A 144 10.05 -9.56 8.36
CA TYR A 144 11.28 -8.79 8.59
C TYR A 144 11.34 -8.34 10.05
N TYR A 145 10.21 -7.93 10.63
CA TYR A 145 10.12 -7.55 12.04
C TYR A 145 10.44 -8.74 12.94
N ARG A 146 9.81 -9.89 12.67
CA ARG A 146 10.06 -11.13 13.43
C ARG A 146 11.54 -11.53 13.41
N LEU A 147 12.19 -11.48 12.25
CA LEU A 147 13.61 -11.85 12.11
C LEU A 147 14.58 -10.84 12.74
N ASN A 148 14.13 -9.61 13.00
CA ASN A 148 14.94 -8.57 13.64
C ASN A 148 14.55 -8.30 15.10
N ASN A 149 13.77 -9.19 15.73
CA ASN A 149 13.28 -9.05 17.11
C ASN A 149 12.52 -7.74 17.36
N ILE A 150 11.77 -7.28 16.35
CA ILE A 150 10.86 -6.14 16.48
C ILE A 150 9.48 -6.70 16.82
N PRO A 151 8.77 -6.15 17.84
CA PRO A 151 7.42 -6.60 18.16
C PRO A 151 6.52 -6.54 16.93
N LEU A 152 5.75 -7.60 16.68
CA LEU A 152 4.89 -7.69 15.51
C LEU A 152 3.45 -7.36 15.90
N PRO A 153 2.83 -6.25 15.42
CA PRO A 153 1.42 -5.99 15.67
C PRO A 153 0.52 -7.08 15.09
N GLY A 154 -0.66 -7.27 15.67
CA GLY A 154 -1.72 -8.05 15.04
C GLY A 154 -2.17 -7.41 13.72
N SER A 155 -2.48 -8.23 12.72
CA SER A 155 -3.04 -7.76 11.43
C SER A 155 -4.55 -8.02 11.37
N TYR A 156 -4.96 -9.27 11.19
CA TYR A 156 -6.38 -9.69 11.18
C TYR A 156 -6.76 -10.52 12.40
N GLY A 157 -5.81 -10.65 13.32
CA GLY A 157 -5.90 -11.44 14.53
C GLY A 157 -4.65 -11.19 15.37
N PRO A 158 -4.59 -11.81 16.56
CA PRO A 158 -3.47 -11.64 17.47
C PRO A 158 -2.16 -12.15 16.87
N SER A 159 -1.06 -11.58 17.34
CA SER A 159 0.30 -12.09 17.11
C SER A 159 0.86 -12.69 18.40
N ALA A 160 2.07 -13.27 18.35
CA ALA A 160 2.76 -13.73 19.55
C ALA A 160 3.10 -12.57 20.52
N ASP A 161 3.18 -11.33 20.03
CA ASP A 161 3.55 -10.15 20.81
C ASP A 161 2.33 -9.31 21.24
N TYR A 162 1.17 -9.50 20.59
CA TYR A 162 -0.09 -8.80 20.87
C TYR A 162 -1.26 -9.79 20.81
N GLN A 163 -1.68 -10.29 21.97
CA GLN A 163 -2.61 -11.43 22.08
C GLN A 163 -4.10 -11.05 22.15
N SER A 164 -4.45 -9.76 22.12
CA SER A 164 -5.83 -9.28 22.12
C SER A 164 -6.41 -9.16 20.72
N PHE A 165 -7.72 -9.40 20.59
CA PHE A 165 -8.53 -9.03 19.43
C PHE A 165 -8.92 -7.55 19.48
#